data_AF-A0A2V8QLK5-F1
#
_entry.id   AF-A0A2V8QLK5-F1
#
_cell.length_a   1.000
_cell.length_b   1.000
_cell.length_c   1.000
_cell.angle_alpha   90.00
_cell.angle_beta   90.00
_cell.angle_gamma   90.00
#
_symmetry.space_group_name_H-M   'P 1'
#
loop_
_entity.id
_entity.type
_entity.pdbx_description
1 polymer ?
#
loop_
_entity_poly.entity_id
_entity_poly.type
_entity_poly.pdbx_seq_one_letter_code
_entity_poly.pdbx_strand_id
1 'polypeptide(L)' 'MQAHHYPILYQVEETHWWYLGRRRIIQSLVEQILPMLNNHNPRILDVGCGTGANLKMLSAFGKAEGV' A
#
# COMPACT_ATOMS: atom_id res chain seq x y z
N MET A 1 10.28 2.56 -21.50
CA MET A 1 10.58 1.30 -20.78
C MET A 1 9.73 0.19 -21.36
N GLN A 2 10.28 -1.01 -21.55
CA GLN A 2 9.58 -2.11 -22.20
C GLN A 2 8.52 -2.74 -21.27
N ALA A 3 7.33 -3.00 -21.80
CA ALA A 3 6.12 -3.41 -21.07
C ALA A 3 6.15 -4.82 -20.42
N HIS A 4 7.21 -5.58 -20.64
CA HIS A 4 7.26 -7.02 -20.34
C HIS A 4 7.75 -7.35 -18.91
N HIS A 5 8.18 -6.37 -18.11
CA HIS A 5 8.76 -6.58 -16.77
C HIS A 5 7.76 -6.48 -15.60
N TYR A 6 6.56 -5.97 -15.85
CA TYR A 6 5.54 -5.73 -14.82
C TYR A 6 4.99 -6.98 -14.10
N PRO A 7 4.75 -8.12 -14.78
CA PRO A 7 4.16 -9.29 -14.11
C PRO A 7 5.08 -9.91 -13.06
N ILE A 8 6.38 -9.93 -13.33
CA ILE A 8 7.39 -10.50 -12.43
C ILE A 8 7.54 -9.64 -11.18
N LEU A 9 7.59 -8.31 -11.34
CA LEU A 9 7.66 -7.38 -10.22
C LEU A 9 6.42 -7.49 -9.33
N TYR A 10 5.22 -7.58 -9.92
CA TYR A 10 3.98 -7.78 -9.16
C TYR A 10 4.00 -9.09 -8.34
N GLN A 11 4.40 -10.21 -8.95
CA GLN A 11 4.47 -11.51 -8.25
C GLN A 11 5.55 -11.53 -7.15
N VAL A 12 6.70 -10.90 -7.38
CA VAL A 12 7.75 -10.76 -6.36
C VAL A 12 7.24 -9.90 -5.20
N GLU A 13 6.50 -8.83 -5.44
CA GLU A 13 5.96 -7.99 -4.36
C GLU A 13 4.91 -8.67 -3.49
N GLU A 14 4.20 -9.68 -4.00
CA GLU A 14 3.23 -10.43 -3.20
C GLU A 14 3.86 -11.61 -2.44
N THR A 15 5.04 -12.09 -2.83
CA THR A 15 5.62 -13.32 -2.27
C THR A 15 6.95 -13.11 -1.55
N HIS A 16 7.70 -12.07 -1.92
CA HIS A 16 9.02 -11.83 -1.35
C HIS A 16 8.90 -11.19 0.04
N TRP A 17 9.62 -11.79 1.00
CA TRP A 17 9.53 -11.50 2.43
C TRP A 17 9.67 -10.00 2.76
N TRP A 18 10.53 -9.27 2.02
CA TRP A 18 10.72 -7.83 2.22
C TRP A 18 9.45 -7.03 2.00
N TYR A 19 8.72 -7.27 0.89
CA TYR A 19 7.52 -6.52 0.57
C TYR A 19 6.36 -6.88 1.50
N LEU A 20 6.24 -8.16 1.84
CA LEU A 20 5.26 -8.63 2.82
C LEU A 20 5.53 -8.03 4.21
N GLY A 21 6.76 -8.09 4.69
CA GLY A 21 7.16 -7.54 5.99
C GLY A 21 6.99 -6.03 6.05
N ARG A 22 7.47 -5.30 5.03
CA ARG A 22 7.29 -3.85 4.93
C ARG A 22 5.81 -3.47 4.93
N ARG A 23 4.96 -4.18 4.18
CA ARG A 23 3.52 -3.88 4.12
C ARG A 23 2.83 -4.12 5.47
N ARG A 24 3.24 -5.16 6.22
CA ARG A 24 2.75 -5.40 7.59
C ARG A 24 3.15 -4.28 8.55
N ILE A 25 4.38 -3.76 8.46
CA ILE A 25 4.81 -2.63 9.29
C ILE A 25 3.99 -1.38 8.97
N ILE A 26 3.82 -1.06 7.68
CA ILE A 26 3.01 0.10 7.25
C ILE A 26 1.57 -0.05 7.75
N GLN A 27 0.97 -1.24 7.57
CA GLN A 27 -0.38 -1.53 8.03
C GLN A 27 -0.51 -1.30 9.54
N SER A 28 0.41 -1.83 10.35
CA SER A 28 0.38 -1.64 11.80
C SER A 28 0.47 -0.17 12.20
N LEU A 29 1.24 0.65 11.49
CA LEU A 29 1.32 2.08 11.75
C LEU A 29 0.00 2.79 11.40
N VAL A 30 -0.61 2.44 10.26
CA VAL A 30 -1.91 2.99 9.86
C VAL A 30 -3.00 2.65 10.89
N GLU A 31 -3.06 1.41 11.36
CA GLU A 31 -4.01 0.96 12.38
C GLU A 31 -3.86 1.72 13.71
N GLN A 32 -2.65 2.16 14.07
CA GLN A 32 -2.41 2.98 15.26
C GLN A 32 -2.81 4.45 15.07
N ILE A 33 -2.63 4.99 13.86
CA ILE A 33 -2.93 6.40 13.55
C ILE A 33 -4.44 6.61 13.36
N LEU A 34 -5.14 5.66 12.75
CA LEU A 34 -6.56 5.82 12.40
C LEU A 34 -7.48 6.23 13.56
N PRO A 35 -7.41 5.62 14.76
CA PRO A 35 -8.24 6.02 15.90
C PRO A 35 -8.00 7.45 16.38
N MET A 36 -6.84 8.04 16.05
CA MET A 36 -6.50 9.41 16.41
C MET A 36 -7.10 10.44 15.42
N LEU A 37 -7.62 9.99 14.27
CA LEU A 37 -8.25 10.86 13.29
C LEU A 37 -9.73 11.05 13.65
N ASN A 38 -10.20 12.30 13.65
CA ASN A 38 -11.63 12.63 13.79
C ASN A 38 -12.44 12.33 12.49
N ASN A 39 -11.96 11.41 11.65
CA ASN A 39 -12.59 11.06 10.37
C ASN A 39 -12.53 9.55 10.16
N HIS A 40 -13.70 8.92 10.06
CA HIS A 40 -13.85 7.48 9.85
C HIS A 40 -13.54 7.02 8.41
N ASN A 41 -13.34 7.93 7.46
CA ASN A 41 -12.96 7.62 6.09
C ASN A 41 -11.90 8.62 5.57
N PRO A 42 -10.64 8.53 6.03
CA PRO A 42 -9.59 9.44 5.63
C PRO A 42 -9.22 9.28 4.15
N ARG A 43 -8.70 10.36 3.57
CA ARG A 43 -8.01 10.30 2.28
C ARG A 43 -6.56 9.93 2.52
N ILE A 44 -6.07 8.93 1.80
CA ILE A 44 -4.73 8.37 1.97
C ILE A 44 -3.98 8.51 0.64
N LEU A 45 -2.78 9.10 0.68
CA LEU A 45 -1.93 9.28 -0.50
C LEU A 45 -0.71 8.37 -0.42
N ASP A 46 -0.54 7.49 -1.41
CA ASP A 46 0.66 6.66 -1.58
C ASP A 46 1.56 7.26 -2.68
N VAL A 47 2.63 7.94 -2.27
CA VAL A 47 3.57 8.61 -3.19
C VAL A 47 4.61 7.62 -3.66
N GLY A 48 4.75 7.45 -4.97
CA GLY A 48 5.60 6.41 -5.54
C GLY A 48 4.97 5.03 -5.41
N CYS A 49 3.66 4.93 -5.68
CA CYS A 49 2.85 3.74 -5.41
C CYS A 49 3.23 2.50 -6.23
N GLY A 50 4.11 2.63 -7.23
CA GLY A 50 4.64 1.52 -8.01
C GLY A 50 3.54 0.68 -8.64
N THR A 51 3.48 -0.62 -8.27
CA THR A 51 2.47 -1.57 -8.75
C THR A 51 1.07 -1.36 -8.14
N GLY A 52 0.95 -0.51 -7.11
CA GLY A 52 -0.29 -0.30 -6.35
C GLY A 52 -0.53 -1.35 -5.25
N ALA A 53 0.45 -2.21 -4.93
CA ALA A 53 0.27 -3.25 -3.93
C ALA A 53 -0.01 -2.70 -2.51
N ASN A 54 0.57 -1.53 -2.18
CA ASN A 54 0.27 -0.81 -0.94
C ASN A 54 -1.08 -0.10 -1.01
N LEU A 55 -1.42 0.57 -2.12
CA LEU A 55 -2.73 1.18 -2.33
C LEU A 55 -3.89 0.20 -2.08
N LYS A 56 -3.77 -1.04 -2.58
CA LYS A 56 -4.77 -2.09 -2.35
C LYS A 56 -4.98 -2.35 -0.86
N MET A 57 -3.89 -2.46 -0.09
CA MET A 57 -3.96 -2.61 1.36
C MET A 57 -4.54 -1.35 2.04
N LEU A 58 -4.08 -0.16 1.65
CA LEU A 58 -4.54 1.12 2.21
C LEU A 58 -6.02 1.39 1.94
N SER A 59 -6.59 0.82 0.88
CA SER A 59 -8.02 0.96 0.56
C SER A 59 -8.96 0.36 1.62
N ALA A 60 -8.46 -0.54 2.48
CA ALA A 60 -9.21 -1.05 3.62
C ALA A 60 -9.39 -0.02 4.75
N PHE A 61 -8.61 1.07 4.72
CA PHE A 61 -8.50 2.06 5.79
C PHE A 61 -9.06 3.44 5.40
N GLY A 62 -9.44 3.63 4.13
CA GLY A 62 -10.00 4.88 3.63
C GLY A 62 -9.91 5.02 2.12
N LYS A 63 -10.14 6.23 1.61
CA LYS A 63 -10.01 6.53 0.18
C LYS A 63 -8.54 6.69 -0.19
N ALA A 64 -7.93 5.63 -0.73
CA ALA A 64 -6.54 5.61 -1.15
C ALA A 64 -6.35 6.07 -2.61
N GLU A 65 -5.39 6.97 -2.84
CA GLU A 65 -5.00 7.52 -4.14
C GLU A 65 -3.47 7.43 -4.30
N GLY A 66 -2.98 7.10 -5.49
CA GLY A 66 -1.55 6.97 -5.79
C GLY A 66 -1.06 8.03 -6.77
N VAL A 67 0.20 8.45 -6.63
CA VAL A 67 0.88 9.40 -7.52
C VAL A 67 2.30 8.96 -7.86
#